data_AF-A0A6S6SIN4-F1
#
_entry.id   AF-A0A6S6SIN4-F1
#
_cell.length_a   1.000
_cell.length_b   1.000
_cell.length_c   1.000
_cell.angle_alpha   90.00
_cell.angle_beta   90.00
_cell.angle_gamma   90.00
#
_symmetry.space_group_name_H-M   'P 1'
#
loop_
_entity.id
_entity.type
_entity.pdbx_description
1 polymer ?
#
loop_
_entity_poly.entity_id
_entity_poly.type
_entity_poly.pdbx_seq_one_letter_code
_entity_poly.pdbx_strand_id
1 'polypeptide(L)' 'MEIKSSTSVSKSDFKHIYHLQKEIPQTFDKGIVLYGGEDFLRLDKNMYAVPFGFLF' A
#
# COMPACT_ATOMS: atom_id res chain seq x y z
N MET A 1 -3.27 0.72 6.77
CA MET A 1 -2.05 0.03 6.31
C MET A 1 -2.37 -1.45 6.19
N GLU A 2 -1.93 -2.11 5.13
CA GLU A 2 -2.08 -3.57 4.95
C GLU A 2 -0.69 -4.22 4.91
N ILE A 3 -0.62 -5.53 5.19
CA ILE A 3 0.63 -6.31 5.24
C ILE A 3 0.46 -7.53 4.32
N LYS A 4 1.43 -7.78 3.45
CA LYS A 4 1.44 -8.93 2.53
C LYS A 4 2.82 -9.60 2.56
N SER A 5 2.89 -10.90 2.80
CA SER A 5 4.17 -11.64 2.82
C SER A 5 4.76 -11.94 1.44
N SER A 6 4.01 -11.67 0.37
CA SER A 6 4.44 -11.90 -1.02
C SER A 6 5.53 -10.93 -1.44
N THR A 7 6.44 -11.40 -2.31
CA THR A 7 7.49 -10.60 -2.96
C THR A 7 6.94 -9.71 -4.09
N SER A 8 5.69 -9.95 -4.52
CA SER A 8 4.99 -9.14 -5.52
C SER A 8 3.71 -8.54 -4.96
N VAL A 9 3.35 -7.39 -5.51
CA VAL A 9 2.18 -6.59 -5.12
C VAL A 9 1.52 -5.99 -6.35
N SER A 10 0.20 -5.89 -6.32
CA SER A 10 -0.63 -5.38 -7.41
C SER A 10 -1.73 -4.46 -6.88
N LYS A 11 -2.44 -3.77 -7.77
CA LYS A 11 -3.53 -2.87 -7.35
C LYS A 11 -4.66 -3.57 -6.58
N SER A 12 -4.93 -4.84 -6.84
CA SER A 12 -5.97 -5.58 -6.12
C SER A 12 -5.62 -5.82 -4.65
N ASP A 13 -4.34 -5.77 -4.29
CA ASP A 13 -3.86 -5.87 -2.91
C ASP A 13 -4.15 -4.60 -2.10
N PHE A 14 -4.53 -3.50 -2.75
CA PHE A 14 -4.93 -2.25 -2.10
C PHE A 14 -6.45 -2.13 -1.93
N LYS A 15 -7.23 -3.19 -2.21
CA LYS A 15 -8.70 -3.10 -2.30
C LYS A 15 -9.37 -2.50 -1.05
N HIS A 16 -8.90 -2.84 0.17
CA HIS A 16 -9.51 -2.29 1.39
C HIS A 16 -9.04 -0.86 1.65
N ILE A 17 -7.78 -0.55 1.34
CA ILE A 17 -7.26 0.83 1.36
C ILE A 17 -8.03 1.73 0.37
N TYR A 18 -8.31 1.27 -0.85
CA TYR A 18 -9.13 2.00 -1.82
C TYR A 18 -10.57 2.18 -1.33
N HIS A 19 -11.13 1.16 -0.66
CA HIS A 19 -12.44 1.30 -0.03
C HIS A 19 -12.41 2.37 1.06
N LEU A 20 -11.42 2.34 1.96
CA LEU A 20 -11.23 3.35 2.99
C LEU A 20 -11.08 4.77 2.40
N GLN A 21 -10.29 4.93 1.32
CA GLN A 21 -10.17 6.21 0.63
C GLN A 21 -11.51 6.78 0.17
N LYS A 22 -12.44 5.92 -0.26
CA LYS A 22 -13.78 6.32 -0.68
C LYS A 22 -14.68 6.68 0.50
N GLU A 23 -14.52 6.02 1.64
CA GLU A 23 -15.31 6.29 2.85
C GLU A 23 -14.86 7.59 3.56
N ILE A 24 -13.56 7.91 3.52
CA ILE A 24 -12.99 9.07 4.22
C ILE A 24 -12.18 10.01 3.30
N PRO A 25 -12.72 10.49 2.17
CA PRO A 25 -11.94 11.18 1.14
C PRO A 25 -11.33 12.50 1.60
N GLN A 26 -11.93 13.17 2.60
CA GLN A 26 -11.45 14.47 3.11
C GLN A 26 -10.24 14.34 4.05
N THR A 27 -10.08 13.18 4.69
CA THR A 27 -9.02 12.93 5.69
C THR A 27 -8.04 11.85 5.26
N PHE A 28 -8.29 11.17 4.15
CA PHE A 28 -7.37 10.19 3.58
C PHE A 28 -6.10 10.87 3.04
N ASP A 29 -4.96 10.61 3.68
CA ASP A 29 -3.64 11.08 3.23
C ASP A 29 -3.00 10.06 2.27
N LYS A 30 -2.66 8.86 2.77
CA LYS A 30 -1.93 7.82 2.02
C LYS A 30 -2.36 6.41 2.37
N GLY A 31 -2.29 5.54 1.36
CA GLY A 31 -2.42 4.10 1.47
C GLY A 31 -1.06 3.41 1.38
N ILE A 32 -0.74 2.57 2.36
CA ILE A 32 0.53 1.84 2.42
C ILE A 32 0.25 0.33 2.53
N VAL A 33 0.87 -0.45 1.65
CA VAL A 33 1.00 -1.90 1.77
C VAL A 33 2.46 -2.22 2.07
N LEU A 34 2.71 -2.87 3.21
CA LEU A 34 4.02 -3.44 3.50
C LEU A 34 4.13 -4.80 2.81
N TYR A 35 5.20 -5.02 2.05
CA TYR A 35 5.37 -6.26 1.28
C TYR A 35 6.79 -6.83 1.32
N GLY A 36 6.94 -8.09 0.91
CA GLY A 36 8.18 -8.85 0.96
C GLY A 36 9.10 -8.67 -0.23
N GLY A 37 8.85 -7.72 -1.13
CA GLY A 37 9.79 -7.39 -2.21
C GLY A 37 10.86 -6.40 -1.75
N GLU A 38 11.65 -5.91 -2.69
CA GLU A 38 12.84 -5.10 -2.40
C GLU A 38 12.69 -3.64 -2.83
N ASP A 39 11.70 -3.33 -3.66
CA ASP A 39 11.54 -2.01 -4.27
C ASP A 39 10.44 -1.19 -3.59
N PHE A 40 10.69 0.09 -3.36
CA PHE A 40 9.61 1.03 -3.07
C PHE A 40 8.80 1.29 -4.35
N LEU A 41 7.51 0.96 -4.35
CA LEU A 41 6.66 1.11 -5.55
C LEU A 41 5.53 2.09 -5.29
N ARG A 42 5.33 3.03 -6.21
CA ARG A 42 4.12 3.86 -6.27
C ARG A 42 3.15 3.25 -7.27
N LEU A 43 2.05 2.69 -6.77
CA LEU A 43 1.04 2.04 -7.60
C LEU A 43 -0.03 3.00 -8.11
N ASP A 44 -0.28 4.09 -7.37
CA ASP A 44 -1.26 5.12 -7.73
C ASP A 44 -0.96 6.46 -7.03
N LYS A 45 -1.85 7.45 -7.19
CA LYS A 45 -1.82 8.67 -6.37
C LYS A 45 -2.07 8.29 -4.90
N ASN A 46 -1.08 8.63 -4.07
CA ASN A 46 -1.09 8.37 -2.63
C ASN A 46 -1.16 6.87 -2.24
N MET A 47 -0.79 5.94 -3.14
CA MET A 47 -0.77 4.51 -2.87
C MET A 47 0.63 3.95 -3.07
N TYR A 48 1.19 3.37 -2.02
CA TYR A 48 2.60 2.98 -1.95
C TYR A 48 2.74 1.55 -1.42
N ALA A 49 3.58 0.76 -2.10
CA ALA A 49 4.08 -0.49 -1.56
C ALA A 49 5.49 -0.27 -1.01
N VAL A 50 5.71 -0.68 0.23
CA VAL A 50 6.97 -0.47 0.95
C VAL A 50 7.53 -1.83 1.37
N PRO A 51 8.76 -2.17 0.97
CA PRO A 51 9.45 -3.36 1.45
C PRO A 51 9.53 -3.40 2.97
N PHE A 52 9.37 -4.59 3.59
CA PHE A 52 9.70 -4.74 5.01
C PHE A 52 11.14 -4.32 5.30
N GLY A 53 12.05 -4.59 4.35
CA GLY A 53 13.47 -4.22 4.41
C GLY A 53 13.77 -2.74 4.62
N PHE A 54 12.80 -1.84 4.42
CA PHE A 54 13.00 -0.39 4.59
C PHE A 54 12.68 0.08 6.01
N LEU A 55 12.17 -0.79 6.88
CA LEU A 55 11.78 -0.45 8.25
C LEU A 55 12.90 -0.70 9.28
N PHE A 56 14.05 -1.24 8.86
CA PHE A 56 15.17 -1.60 9.71
C PHE A 56 16.52 -1.35 9.03
#